data_AF-A0A7Y2YAE6-F1
#
_entry.id   AF-A0A7Y2YAE6-F1
#
_cell.length_a   1.000
_cell.length_b   1.000
_cell.length_c   1.000
_cell.angle_alpha   90.00
_cell.angle_beta   90.00
_cell.angle_gamma   90.00
#
_symmetry.space_group_name_H-M   'P 1'
#
loop_
_entity.id
_entity.type
_entity.pdbx_description
1 polymer ?
#
loop_
_entity_poly.entity_id
_entity_poly.type
_entity_poly.pdbx_seq_one_letter_code
_entity_poly.pdbx_strand_id
1 'polypeptide(L)'
;KNEKLGLGISLVRDEIWVQDETYLDIDFSYTINTSADAKLAFGLKAGAHLINIDFSKANPEDDSDDGFDPLNNVDNRFSPNVGFGLYYYTDNFYIGYSAPTLLRTKYYEDQNVGNISYLSRDNINHYLIAGYVFDVSETTKLKPAVLFKAVEGAPLQADLSANLLFNEKFTVGLAYRWSAALSGMIGFQVSEGLMIGYGYDWETTELNNYNSGSHEIFLRWEFKSSKDGIISPRFF
;
A
#
# COMPACT_ATOMS: atom_id res chain seq x y z
N LYS A 1 -9.24 19.50 23.26
CA LYS A 1 -7.79 19.59 22.98
C LYS A 1 -7.65 19.42 21.47
N ASN A 2 -7.15 20.43 20.75
CA ASN A 2 -7.13 20.45 19.27
C ASN A 2 -6.00 19.57 18.73
N GLU A 3 -6.22 18.26 18.62
CA GLU A 3 -5.27 17.36 17.96
C GLU A 3 -5.52 17.37 16.45
N LYS A 4 -5.27 18.54 15.85
CA LYS A 4 -5.29 18.74 14.40
C LYS A 4 -4.02 18.20 13.73
N LEU A 5 -3.03 17.76 14.51
CA LEU A 5 -1.73 17.31 14.03
C LEU A 5 -1.61 15.81 14.22
N GLY A 6 -1.15 15.11 13.18
CA GLY A 6 -0.78 13.70 13.26
C GLY A 6 0.65 13.50 12.78
N LEU A 7 1.34 12.55 13.40
CA LEU A 7 2.70 12.13 13.06
C LEU A 7 2.71 10.61 12.85
N GLY A 8 3.38 10.17 11.80
CA GLY A 8 3.56 8.76 11.48
C GLY A 8 5.02 8.46 11.14
N ILE A 9 5.45 7.24 11.43
CA ILE A 9 6.72 6.68 10.99
C ILE A 9 6.44 5.29 10.42
N SER A 10 7.07 4.97 9.29
CA SER A 10 6.96 3.66 8.65
C SER A 10 8.35 3.13 8.31
N LEU A 11 8.59 1.88 8.66
CA LEU A 11 9.78 1.13 8.24
C LEU A 11 9.29 -0.13 7.54
N VAL A 12 9.59 -0.23 6.24
CA VAL A 12 9.24 -1.38 5.41
C VAL A 12 10.52 -1.97 4.86
N ARG A 13 10.63 -3.30 4.93
CA ARG A 13 11.68 -4.05 4.25
C ARG A 13 11.03 -5.06 3.33
N ASP A 14 11.40 -5.03 2.07
CA ASP A 14 10.90 -5.93 1.03
C ASP A 14 12.10 -6.66 0.39
N GLU A 15 11.94 -7.94 0.09
CA GLU A 15 12.97 -8.77 -0.54
C GLU A 15 12.33 -9.59 -1.66
N ILE A 16 12.71 -9.27 -2.90
CA ILE A 16 12.26 -9.98 -4.10
C ILE A 16 13.50 -10.52 -4.83
N TRP A 17 13.76 -11.81 -4.65
CA TRP A 17 14.85 -12.55 -5.28
C TRP A 17 16.25 -11.97 -5.00
N VAL A 18 16.80 -11.17 -5.93
CA VAL A 18 18.11 -10.53 -5.80
C VAL A 18 18.05 -9.11 -5.24
N GLN A 19 16.85 -8.55 -5.09
CA GLN A 19 16.61 -7.17 -4.72
C GLN A 19 16.11 -7.09 -3.27
N ASP A 20 16.77 -6.28 -2.45
CA ASP A 20 16.36 -5.93 -1.08
C ASP A 20 16.15 -4.41 -1.01
N GLU A 21 14.94 -4.02 -0.60
CA GLU A 21 14.53 -2.63 -0.48
C GLU A 21 14.13 -2.31 0.95
N THR A 22 14.67 -1.21 1.48
CA THR A 22 14.30 -0.67 2.79
C THR A 22 13.76 0.74 2.63
N TYR A 23 12.53 0.96 3.09
CA TYR A 23 11.86 2.25 3.10
C TYR A 23 11.73 2.76 4.51
N LEU A 24 12.24 3.96 4.76
CA LEU A 24 12.02 4.71 5.99
C LEU A 24 11.25 5.99 5.66
N ASP A 25 10.00 6.09 6.12
CA ASP A 25 9.15 7.25 5.90
C ASP A 25 8.78 7.94 7.20
N ILE A 26 8.65 9.26 7.12
CA ILE A 26 8.06 10.13 8.13
C ILE A 26 6.87 10.84 7.50
N ASP A 27 5.72 10.75 8.16
CA ASP A 27 4.46 11.33 7.72
C ASP A 27 4.01 12.42 8.70
N PHE A 28 3.61 13.56 8.16
CA PHE A 28 3.00 14.65 8.90
C PHE A 28 1.60 14.91 8.34
N SER A 29 0.62 15.08 9.22
CA SER A 29 -0.73 15.43 8.80
C SER A 29 -1.28 16.62 9.57
N TYR A 30 -2.07 17.44 8.87
CA TYR A 30 -2.84 18.53 9.44
C TYR A 30 -4.31 18.40 9.06
N THR A 31 -5.19 18.31 10.05
CA THR A 31 -6.64 18.15 9.87
C THR A 31 -7.38 19.45 10.19
N ILE A 32 -8.22 19.88 9.26
CA ILE A 32 -9.18 20.96 9.45
C ILE A 32 -10.60 20.40 9.53
N ASN A 33 -11.41 20.95 10.43
CA ASN A 33 -12.84 20.65 10.46
C ASN A 33 -13.52 21.53 9.41
N THR A 34 -14.10 20.92 8.38
CA THR A 34 -14.85 21.63 7.34
C THR A 34 -16.32 21.83 7.74
N SER A 35 -16.84 20.98 8.64
CA SER A 35 -18.15 21.12 9.28
C SER A 35 -18.13 20.47 10.68
N ALA A 36 -19.29 20.33 11.33
CA ALA A 36 -19.41 19.59 12.60
C ALA A 36 -19.01 18.11 12.43
N ASP A 37 -19.40 17.50 11.31
CA ASP A 37 -19.30 16.06 11.08
C ASP A 37 -18.31 15.71 9.95
N ALA A 38 -17.57 16.70 9.45
CA ALA A 38 -16.65 16.53 8.32
C ALA A 38 -15.29 17.16 8.56
N LYS A 39 -14.26 16.42 8.17
CA LYS A 39 -12.85 16.75 8.35
C LYS A 39 -12.10 16.60 7.02
N LEU A 40 -11.15 17.49 6.79
CA LEU A 40 -10.21 17.42 5.68
C LEU A 40 -8.79 17.39 6.25
N ALA A 41 -8.07 16.30 5.97
CA ALA A 41 -6.69 16.11 6.36
C ALA A 41 -5.76 16.28 5.15
N PHE A 42 -4.70 17.05 5.36
CA PHE A 42 -3.58 17.22 4.44
C PHE A 42 -2.41 16.43 4.99
N GLY A 43 -1.82 15.57 4.17
CA GLY A 43 -0.66 14.75 4.52
C GLY A 43 0.56 15.14 3.69
N LEU A 44 1.73 15.17 4.32
CA LEU A 44 3.03 15.26 3.68
C LEU A 44 3.87 14.07 4.13
N LYS A 45 4.60 13.49 3.18
CA LYS A 45 5.53 12.38 3.39
C LYS A 45 6.93 12.82 3.01
N ALA A 46 7.90 12.47 3.84
CA ALA A 46 9.31 12.51 3.50
C ALA A 46 9.91 11.13 3.76
N GLY A 47 10.65 10.59 2.80
CA GLY A 47 11.11 9.22 2.82
C GLY A 47 12.55 9.06 2.37
N ALA A 48 13.16 7.98 2.84
CA ALA A 48 14.45 7.47 2.41
C ALA A 48 14.26 6.04 1.92
N HIS A 49 14.56 5.79 0.65
CA HIS A 49 14.54 4.46 0.06
C HIS A 49 15.98 3.99 -0.15
N LEU A 50 16.33 2.83 0.40
CA LEU A 50 17.60 2.16 0.19
C LEU A 50 17.36 0.90 -0.62
N ILE A 51 18.04 0.77 -1.75
CA ILE A 51 18.00 -0.42 -2.60
C ILE A 51 19.35 -1.13 -2.59
N ASN A 52 19.30 -2.44 -2.45
CA ASN A 52 20.41 -3.36 -2.63
C ASN A 52 20.06 -4.36 -3.72
N ILE A 53 20.99 -4.60 -4.65
CA ILE A 53 20.84 -5.63 -5.69
C ILE A 53 22.09 -6.51 -5.69
N ASP A 54 21.88 -7.78 -5.38
CA ASP A 54 22.93 -8.79 -5.33
C ASP A 54 22.84 -9.72 -6.55
N PHE A 55 23.52 -9.33 -7.63
CA PHE A 55 23.54 -10.10 -8.87
C PHE A 55 24.23 -11.46 -8.71
N SER A 56 25.04 -11.68 -7.66
CA SER A 56 25.63 -13.00 -7.39
C SER A 56 24.59 -14.09 -7.08
N LYS A 57 23.36 -13.70 -6.68
CA LYS A 57 22.23 -14.62 -6.48
C LYS A 57 21.51 -14.97 -7.78
N ALA A 58 21.74 -14.24 -8.87
CA ALA A 58 21.24 -14.62 -10.17
C ALA A 58 22.16 -15.70 -10.74
N ASN A 59 21.63 -16.90 -10.95
CA ASN A 59 22.36 -18.01 -11.53
C ASN A 59 22.10 -18.02 -13.05
N PRO A 60 22.94 -17.37 -13.89
CA PRO A 60 22.77 -17.46 -15.33
C PRO A 60 22.97 -18.93 -15.76
N GLU A 61 22.02 -19.48 -16.53
CA GLU A 61 22.15 -20.81 -17.12
C GLU A 61 23.17 -20.84 -18.28
N ASP A 62 23.63 -19.68 -18.74
CA ASP A 62 24.51 -19.54 -19.91
C ASP A 62 25.63 -18.53 -19.64
N ASP A 63 26.86 -19.04 -19.50
CA ASP A 63 28.11 -18.28 -19.29
C ASP A 63 28.56 -17.49 -20.54
N SER A 64 27.69 -17.38 -21.58
CA SER A 64 28.02 -16.81 -22.88
C SER A 64 27.41 -15.42 -23.17
N ASP A 65 26.65 -14.86 -22.24
CA ASP A 65 26.05 -13.53 -22.41
C ASP A 65 26.98 -12.44 -21.84
N ASP A 66 27.64 -11.71 -22.73
CA ASP A 66 28.73 -10.73 -22.52
C ASP A 66 28.31 -9.47 -21.70
N GLY A 67 27.19 -9.53 -20.98
CA GLY A 67 26.59 -8.43 -20.23
C GLY A 67 26.27 -8.73 -18.76
N PHE A 68 26.51 -9.94 -18.26
CA PHE A 68 26.30 -10.29 -16.86
C PHE A 68 27.64 -10.30 -16.11
N ASP A 69 27.93 -9.22 -15.38
CA ASP A 69 29.07 -9.16 -14.45
C ASP A 69 28.57 -9.33 -13.01
N PRO A 70 28.80 -10.50 -12.36
CA PRO A 70 28.44 -10.74 -10.97
C PRO A 70 29.18 -9.84 -9.96
N LEU A 71 30.09 -8.96 -10.42
CA LEU A 71 30.77 -7.95 -9.60
C LEU A 71 30.07 -6.57 -9.58
N ASN A 72 29.03 -6.36 -10.40
CA ASN A 72 28.29 -5.09 -10.45
C ASN A 72 27.11 -5.03 -9.46
N ASN A 73 27.33 -5.47 -8.22
CA ASN A 73 26.34 -5.34 -7.15
C ASN A 73 26.04 -3.87 -6.87
N VAL A 74 24.75 -3.57 -6.61
CA VAL A 74 24.32 -2.25 -6.15
C VAL A 74 24.18 -2.32 -4.65
N ASP A 75 25.11 -1.69 -3.94
CA ASP A 75 25.10 -1.66 -2.47
C ASP A 75 24.58 -0.32 -1.94
N ASN A 76 23.53 -0.39 -1.13
CA ASN A 76 22.95 0.66 -0.29
C ASN A 76 22.66 1.97 -1.04
N ARG A 77 22.10 1.87 -2.25
CA ARG A 77 21.81 3.08 -3.01
C ARG A 77 20.64 3.83 -2.40
N PHE A 78 20.94 5.04 -1.92
CA PHE A 78 19.99 5.94 -1.32
C PHE A 78 19.22 6.74 -2.38
N SER A 79 17.90 6.76 -2.24
CA SER A 79 16.97 7.56 -3.04
C SER A 79 16.02 8.31 -2.10
N PRO A 80 16.05 9.65 -2.07
CA PRO A 80 15.09 10.41 -1.28
C PRO A 80 13.71 10.34 -1.93
N ASN A 81 12.68 10.48 -1.11
CA ASN A 81 11.30 10.55 -1.58
C ASN A 81 10.53 11.66 -0.86
N VAL A 82 9.58 12.28 -1.57
CA VAL A 82 8.54 13.11 -0.98
C VAL A 82 7.19 12.71 -1.54
N GLY A 83 6.15 12.87 -0.72
CA GLY A 83 4.78 12.58 -1.11
C GLY A 83 3.78 13.51 -0.46
N PHE A 84 2.55 13.47 -0.96
CA PHE A 84 1.45 14.19 -0.35
C PHE A 84 0.15 13.41 -0.44
N GLY A 85 -0.80 13.79 0.41
CA GLY A 85 -2.14 13.24 0.42
C GLY A 85 -3.18 14.26 0.85
N LEU A 86 -4.40 14.06 0.36
CA LEU A 86 -5.61 14.73 0.78
C LEU A 86 -6.60 13.66 1.21
N TYR A 87 -7.24 13.85 2.35
CA TYR A 87 -8.20 12.88 2.88
C TYR A 87 -9.38 13.61 3.50
N TYR A 88 -10.53 13.54 2.83
CA TYR A 88 -11.79 14.07 3.33
C TYR A 88 -12.61 12.92 3.91
N TYR A 89 -13.11 13.10 5.13
CA TYR A 89 -13.88 12.06 5.80
C TYR A 89 -14.93 12.64 6.75
N THR A 90 -15.97 11.84 6.93
CA THR A 90 -17.02 11.96 7.96
C THR A 90 -17.01 10.68 8.79
N ASP A 91 -18.01 10.49 9.65
CA ASP A 91 -18.14 9.25 10.42
C ASP A 91 -18.39 8.01 9.54
N ASN A 92 -19.04 8.18 8.38
CA ASN A 92 -19.45 7.06 7.53
C ASN A 92 -18.90 7.12 6.10
N PHE A 93 -18.32 8.24 5.66
CA PHE A 93 -17.82 8.41 4.29
C PHE A 93 -16.37 8.86 4.28
N TYR A 94 -15.60 8.40 3.29
CA TYR A 94 -14.30 8.97 3.00
C TYR A 94 -14.01 9.03 1.49
N ILE A 95 -13.20 10.01 1.11
CA ILE A 95 -12.54 10.11 -0.18
C ILE A 95 -11.13 10.64 0.04
N GLY A 96 -10.16 10.08 -0.67
CA GLY A 96 -8.78 10.47 -0.54
C GLY A 96 -8.04 10.40 -1.85
N TYR A 97 -7.07 11.29 -2.01
CA TYR A 97 -6.12 11.28 -3.11
C TYR A 97 -4.71 11.33 -2.54
N SER A 98 -3.79 10.57 -3.10
CA SER A 98 -2.38 10.64 -2.71
C SER A 98 -1.43 10.40 -3.87
N ALA A 99 -0.26 11.01 -3.75
CA ALA A 99 0.92 10.69 -4.55
C ALA A 99 2.08 10.48 -3.56
N PRO A 100 2.28 9.25 -3.06
CA PRO A 100 3.26 8.98 -2.00
C PRO A 100 4.70 9.07 -2.50
N THR A 101 4.93 8.91 -3.81
CA THR A 101 6.26 8.98 -4.43
C THR A 101 6.26 9.99 -5.57
N LEU A 102 6.86 11.16 -5.33
CA LEU A 102 6.96 12.24 -6.33
C LEU A 102 8.34 12.38 -6.96
N LEU A 103 9.39 11.96 -6.26
CA LEU A 103 10.76 12.08 -6.77
C LEU A 103 11.07 10.92 -7.71
N ARG A 104 11.48 11.26 -8.93
CA ARG A 104 11.98 10.28 -9.89
C ARG A 104 13.46 10.11 -9.67
N THR A 105 13.88 9.00 -9.09
CA THR A 105 15.29 8.66 -9.04
C THR A 105 15.63 7.79 -10.25
N LYS A 106 16.67 8.16 -11.00
CA LYS A 106 17.24 7.30 -12.03
C LYS A 106 18.21 6.37 -11.33
N TYR A 107 18.00 5.05 -11.45
CA TYR A 107 18.88 4.06 -10.81
C TYR A 107 20.14 3.75 -11.63
N TYR A 108 20.33 4.31 -12.84
CA TYR A 108 21.52 4.04 -13.66
C TYR A 108 21.88 5.27 -14.50
N GLU A 109 22.96 5.95 -14.12
CA GLU A 109 23.65 6.92 -14.97
C GLU A 109 25.12 6.56 -14.91
N ASP A 110 25.53 5.64 -15.78
CA ASP A 110 26.93 5.27 -15.91
C ASP A 110 27.67 6.41 -16.62
N GLN A 111 28.51 7.09 -15.85
CA GLN A 111 29.55 7.96 -16.40
C GLN A 111 30.70 7.02 -16.79
N ASN A 112 30.74 6.61 -18.06
CA ASN A 112 31.91 6.08 -18.80
C ASN A 112 31.91 4.64 -19.34
N VAL A 113 30.79 3.98 -19.65
CA VAL A 113 30.81 2.85 -20.61
C VAL A 113 29.55 2.85 -21.49
N GLY A 114 29.72 2.60 -22.77
CA GLY A 114 28.66 2.72 -23.78
C GLY A 114 27.45 1.81 -23.53
N ASN A 115 26.27 2.40 -23.71
CA ASN A 115 25.07 1.76 -24.25
C ASN A 115 24.40 0.58 -23.49
N ILE A 116 24.32 0.58 -22.16
CA ILE A 116 23.20 -0.13 -21.49
C ILE A 116 22.69 0.67 -20.28
N SER A 117 21.60 1.42 -20.49
CA SER A 117 20.91 2.16 -19.42
C SER A 117 19.71 1.35 -18.95
N TYR A 118 19.85 0.55 -17.89
CA TYR A 118 18.71 -0.10 -17.23
C TYR A 118 17.92 0.93 -16.40
N LEU A 119 17.39 1.99 -17.03
CA LEU A 119 16.67 3.06 -16.33
C LEU A 119 15.37 2.54 -15.70
N SER A 120 15.45 1.93 -14.51
CA SER A 120 14.32 1.92 -13.59
C SER A 120 14.04 3.38 -13.26
N ARG A 121 12.89 3.86 -13.71
CA ARG A 121 12.39 5.19 -13.40
C ARG A 121 11.20 4.99 -12.49
N ASP A 122 11.31 5.44 -11.25
CA ASP A 122 10.15 5.51 -10.37
C ASP A 122 9.17 6.51 -10.99
N ASN A 123 8.11 5.96 -11.58
CA ASN A 123 7.02 6.77 -12.11
C ASN A 123 6.14 7.21 -10.94
N ILE A 124 5.57 8.40 -11.07
CA ILE A 124 4.72 8.96 -10.03
C ILE A 124 3.45 8.10 -9.95
N ASN A 125 3.21 7.54 -8.77
CA ASN A 125 2.04 6.73 -8.49
C ASN A 125 0.94 7.63 -7.91
N HIS A 126 -0.20 7.68 -8.57
CA HIS A 126 -1.39 8.39 -8.11
C HIS A 126 -2.42 7.40 -7.59
N TYR A 127 -2.93 7.65 -6.39
CA TYR A 127 -3.97 6.85 -5.77
C TYR A 127 -5.21 7.70 -5.50
N LEU A 128 -6.38 7.15 -5.81
CA LEU A 128 -7.67 7.72 -5.43
C LEU A 128 -8.46 6.64 -4.70
N ILE A 129 -8.92 6.93 -3.49
CA ILE A 129 -9.77 6.03 -2.71
C ILE A 129 -11.11 6.68 -2.42
N ALA A 130 -12.14 5.86 -2.33
CA ALA A 130 -13.42 6.27 -1.75
C ALA A 130 -14.10 5.08 -1.08
N GLY A 131 -14.94 5.35 -0.09
CA GLY A 131 -15.74 4.33 0.56
C GLY A 131 -16.83 4.92 1.44
N TYR A 132 -17.81 4.08 1.76
CA TYR A 132 -18.93 4.46 2.62
C TYR A 132 -19.28 3.28 3.54
N VAL A 133 -19.65 3.56 4.78
CA VAL A 133 -20.11 2.60 5.79
C VAL A 133 -21.62 2.74 5.93
N PHE A 134 -22.35 1.72 5.49
CA PHE A 134 -23.79 1.61 5.64
C PHE A 134 -24.11 0.80 6.89
N ASP A 135 -24.89 1.37 7.82
CA ASP A 135 -25.53 0.62 8.90
C ASP A 135 -26.75 -0.11 8.35
N VAL A 136 -26.56 -1.36 7.91
CA VAL A 136 -27.62 -2.20 7.31
C VAL A 136 -28.61 -2.66 8.38
N SER A 137 -28.12 -2.90 9.59
CA SER A 137 -28.92 -3.15 10.80
C SER A 137 -28.12 -2.77 12.04
N GLU A 138 -28.72 -2.86 13.23
CA GLU A 138 -28.05 -2.62 14.52
C GLU A 138 -26.79 -3.49 14.73
N THR A 139 -26.70 -4.61 14.02
CA THR A 139 -25.61 -5.59 14.17
C THR A 139 -24.73 -5.73 12.93
N THR A 140 -25.10 -5.10 11.81
CA THR A 140 -24.46 -5.34 10.51
C THR A 140 -24.10 -4.04 9.83
N LYS A 141 -22.81 -3.85 9.55
CA LYS A 141 -22.30 -2.76 8.72
C LYS A 141 -21.79 -3.29 7.39
N LEU A 142 -22.10 -2.59 6.31
CA LEU A 142 -21.59 -2.87 4.96
C LEU A 142 -20.69 -1.71 4.52
N LYS A 143 -19.47 -2.01 4.11
CA LYS A 143 -18.49 -1.04 3.64
C LYS A 143 -18.01 -1.36 2.23
N PRO A 144 -18.66 -0.86 1.17
CA PRO A 144 -18.06 -0.80 -0.16
C PRO A 144 -16.93 0.23 -0.19
N ALA A 145 -15.88 -0.10 -0.93
CA ALA A 145 -14.76 0.80 -1.18
C ALA A 145 -14.17 0.57 -2.56
N VAL A 146 -13.61 1.63 -3.13
CA VAL A 146 -12.92 1.62 -4.40
C VAL A 146 -11.54 2.26 -4.25
N LEU A 147 -10.57 1.72 -4.97
CA LEU A 147 -9.22 2.25 -5.13
C LEU A 147 -8.91 2.34 -6.62
N PHE A 148 -8.48 3.49 -7.09
CA PHE A 148 -7.86 3.64 -8.40
C PHE A 148 -6.37 3.92 -8.22
N LYS A 149 -5.55 3.25 -9.02
CA LYS A 149 -4.11 3.48 -9.10
C LYS A 149 -3.75 3.81 -10.54
N ALA A 150 -3.12 4.96 -10.73
CA ALA A 150 -2.61 5.40 -12.02
C ALA A 150 -1.10 5.64 -11.93
N VAL A 151 -0.35 5.10 -12.90
CA VAL A 151 1.09 5.24 -13.00
C VAL A 151 1.41 5.63 -14.44
N GLU A 152 2.27 6.63 -14.63
CA GLU A 152 2.68 7.01 -15.98
C GLU A 152 3.32 5.82 -16.71
N GLY A 153 2.84 5.50 -17.91
CA GLY A 153 3.37 4.39 -18.72
C GLY A 153 2.84 2.99 -18.36
N ALA A 154 1.93 2.85 -17.38
CA ALA A 154 1.28 1.59 -17.06
C ALA A 154 -0.26 1.67 -17.28
N PRO A 155 -0.94 0.54 -17.51
CA PRO A 155 -2.40 0.50 -17.53
C PRO A 155 -3.01 0.99 -16.21
N LEU A 156 -4.18 1.64 -16.29
CA LEU A 156 -4.94 2.02 -15.11
C LEU A 156 -5.37 0.77 -14.34
N GLN A 157 -5.23 0.80 -13.01
CA GLN A 157 -5.68 -0.25 -12.12
C GLN A 157 -6.84 0.26 -11.25
N ALA A 158 -7.83 -0.60 -11.02
CA ALA A 158 -8.94 -0.34 -10.13
C ALA A 158 -9.27 -1.56 -9.28
N ASP A 159 -9.47 -1.34 -7.99
CA ASP A 159 -9.86 -2.35 -7.03
C ASP A 159 -11.21 -1.95 -6.45
N LEU A 160 -12.19 -2.83 -6.55
CA LEU A 160 -13.49 -2.71 -5.91
C LEU A 160 -13.56 -3.70 -4.77
N SER A 161 -14.02 -3.28 -3.60
CA SER A 161 -14.18 -4.18 -2.45
C SER A 161 -15.47 -3.90 -1.70
N ALA A 162 -15.94 -4.91 -0.98
CA ALA A 162 -17.07 -4.81 -0.07
C ALA A 162 -16.77 -5.64 1.17
N ASN A 163 -16.96 -5.02 2.33
CA ASN A 163 -16.76 -5.67 3.63
C ASN A 163 -18.04 -5.64 4.45
N LEU A 164 -18.40 -6.77 5.03
CA LEU A 164 -19.49 -6.89 5.99
C LEU A 164 -18.89 -7.10 7.37
N LEU A 165 -19.26 -6.25 8.33
CA LEU A 165 -18.94 -6.41 9.74
C LEU A 165 -20.21 -6.81 10.49
N PHE A 166 -20.15 -7.92 11.19
CA PHE A 166 -21.23 -8.46 12.01
C PHE A 166 -20.86 -8.41 13.49
N ASN A 167 -21.75 -7.85 14.31
CA ASN A 167 -21.64 -7.72 15.76
C ASN A 167 -20.30 -7.14 16.24
N GLU A 168 -19.69 -6.25 15.45
CA GLU A 168 -18.36 -5.67 15.70
C GLU A 168 -17.24 -6.71 15.91
N LYS A 169 -17.46 -7.96 15.48
CA LYS A 169 -16.58 -9.10 15.77
C LYS A 169 -16.15 -9.86 14.54
N PHE A 170 -17.06 -10.06 13.59
CA PHE A 170 -16.80 -10.92 12.45
C PHE A 170 -16.85 -10.10 11.16
N THR A 171 -15.75 -10.09 10.42
CA THR A 171 -15.63 -9.40 9.15
C THR A 171 -15.56 -10.42 8.03
N VAL A 172 -16.33 -10.20 6.96
CA VAL A 172 -16.20 -10.92 5.69
C VAL A 172 -15.99 -9.89 4.60
N GLY A 173 -14.98 -10.08 3.78
CA GLY A 173 -14.63 -9.17 2.68
C GLY A 173 -14.56 -9.91 1.36
N LEU A 174 -14.97 -9.22 0.30
CA LEU A 174 -14.67 -9.59 -1.08
C LEU A 174 -14.03 -8.40 -1.77
N ALA A 175 -13.07 -8.64 -2.64
CA ALA A 175 -12.49 -7.62 -3.50
C ALA A 175 -12.26 -8.16 -4.91
N TYR A 176 -12.41 -7.29 -5.90
CA TYR A 176 -12.13 -7.55 -7.29
C TYR A 176 -11.16 -6.48 -7.78
N ARG A 177 -9.96 -6.92 -8.15
CA ARG A 177 -8.92 -6.11 -8.75
C ARG A 177 -9.00 -6.30 -10.25
N TRP A 178 -9.38 -5.24 -10.95
CA TRP A 178 -9.63 -5.28 -12.38
C TRP A 178 -8.42 -5.84 -13.13
N SER A 179 -8.67 -6.92 -13.88
CA SER A 179 -7.68 -7.59 -14.73
C SER A 179 -6.48 -8.15 -13.94
N ALA A 180 -6.68 -8.49 -12.66
CA ALA A 180 -5.64 -9.09 -11.84
C ALA A 180 -6.14 -10.24 -10.97
N ALA A 181 -7.11 -9.98 -10.08
CA ALA A 181 -7.48 -10.95 -9.06
C ALA A 181 -8.89 -10.78 -8.49
N LEU A 182 -9.44 -11.87 -7.97
CA LEU A 182 -10.59 -11.90 -7.08
C LEU A 182 -10.12 -12.37 -5.70
N SER A 183 -10.43 -11.59 -4.68
CA SER A 183 -9.98 -11.81 -3.32
C SER A 183 -11.16 -12.04 -2.39
N GLY A 184 -10.97 -12.93 -1.41
CA GLY A 184 -11.87 -13.10 -0.29
C GLY A 184 -11.12 -13.02 1.03
N MET A 185 -11.75 -12.47 2.07
CA MET A 185 -11.18 -12.50 3.40
C MET A 185 -12.21 -12.72 4.49
N ILE A 186 -11.74 -13.28 5.60
CA ILE A 186 -12.46 -13.37 6.86
C ILE A 186 -11.58 -12.81 7.98
N GLY A 187 -12.20 -12.13 8.94
CA GLY A 187 -11.53 -11.56 10.08
C GLY A 187 -12.35 -11.73 11.35
N PHE A 188 -11.66 -11.89 12.47
CA PHE A 188 -12.26 -12.03 13.79
C PHE A 188 -11.58 -11.12 14.80
N GLN A 189 -12.38 -10.27 15.45
CA GLN A 189 -11.96 -9.44 16.57
C GLN A 189 -11.92 -10.30 17.84
N VAL A 190 -10.71 -10.77 18.20
CA VAL A 190 -10.47 -11.63 19.37
C VAL A 190 -10.66 -10.85 20.68
N SER A 191 -10.26 -9.58 20.68
CA SER A 191 -10.43 -8.66 21.82
C SER A 191 -10.51 -7.22 21.31
N GLU A 192 -10.83 -6.23 22.15
CA GLU A 192 -10.85 -4.80 21.75
C GLU A 192 -9.58 -4.35 21.00
N GLY A 193 -8.41 -4.92 21.32
CA GLY A 193 -7.14 -4.54 20.70
C GLY A 193 -6.52 -5.57 19.76
N LEU A 194 -7.18 -6.69 19.48
CA LEU A 194 -6.61 -7.75 18.65
C LEU A 194 -7.61 -8.28 17.62
N MET A 195 -7.24 -8.19 16.35
CA MET A 195 -7.91 -8.83 15.22
C MET A 195 -6.95 -9.81 14.55
N ILE A 196 -7.48 -10.96 14.17
CA ILE A 196 -6.80 -11.96 13.34
C ILE A 196 -7.67 -12.18 12.11
N GLY A 197 -7.06 -12.36 10.96
CA GLY A 197 -7.80 -12.70 9.76
C GLY A 197 -6.99 -13.50 8.77
N TYR A 198 -7.70 -13.95 7.74
CA TYR A 198 -7.19 -14.76 6.67
C TYR A 198 -7.77 -14.25 5.36
N GLY A 199 -6.89 -14.11 4.36
CA GLY A 199 -7.21 -13.72 2.99
C GLY A 199 -6.82 -14.82 2.00
N TYR A 200 -7.56 -14.90 0.92
CA TYR A 200 -7.22 -15.68 -0.25
C TYR A 200 -7.38 -14.83 -1.51
N ASP A 201 -6.30 -14.73 -2.28
CA ASP A 201 -6.27 -14.01 -3.54
C ASP A 201 -6.21 -15.02 -4.68
N TRP A 202 -7.27 -15.07 -5.47
CA TRP A 202 -7.34 -15.86 -6.69
C TRP A 202 -6.97 -15.00 -7.90
N GLU A 203 -5.87 -15.32 -8.56
CA GLU A 203 -5.45 -14.62 -9.78
C GLU A 203 -6.40 -14.91 -10.94
N THR A 204 -6.86 -13.86 -11.63
CA THR A 204 -7.77 -13.96 -12.78
C THR A 204 -7.05 -13.77 -14.13
N THR A 205 -5.71 -13.65 -14.11
CA THR A 205 -4.87 -13.42 -15.29
C THR A 205 -4.36 -14.75 -15.86
N GLU A 206 -3.65 -14.69 -17.00
CA GLU A 206 -2.99 -15.86 -17.62
C GLU A 206 -1.96 -16.54 -16.69
N LEU A 207 -1.51 -15.84 -15.63
CA LEU A 207 -0.66 -16.39 -14.56
C LEU A 207 -1.38 -17.44 -13.69
N ASN A 208 -2.72 -17.50 -13.70
CA ASN A 208 -3.49 -18.56 -13.03
C ASN A 208 -3.16 -19.97 -13.55
N ASN A 209 -2.54 -20.10 -14.73
CA ASN A 209 -2.06 -21.40 -15.23
C ASN A 209 -0.79 -21.89 -14.50
N TYR A 210 -0.11 -21.00 -13.77
CA TYR A 210 1.15 -21.28 -13.07
C TYR A 210 1.07 -20.98 -11.57
N ASN A 211 0.03 -20.28 -11.10
CA ASN A 211 -0.21 -19.97 -9.69
C ASN A 211 -1.67 -20.34 -9.30
N SER A 212 -1.85 -21.08 -8.21
CA SER A 212 -3.16 -21.42 -7.65
C SER A 212 -3.75 -20.33 -6.72
N GLY A 213 -3.17 -19.14 -6.72
CA GLY A 213 -3.51 -18.04 -5.83
C GLY A 213 -2.66 -18.01 -4.55
N SER A 214 -2.92 -17.02 -3.71
CA SER A 214 -2.09 -16.72 -2.53
C SER A 214 -2.92 -16.75 -1.25
N HIS A 215 -2.34 -17.33 -0.20
CA HIS A 215 -2.91 -17.41 1.14
C HIS A 215 -2.23 -16.39 2.05
N GLU A 216 -3.00 -15.54 2.72
CA GLU A 216 -2.47 -14.53 3.63
C GLU A 216 -3.08 -14.68 5.02
N ILE A 217 -2.25 -14.57 6.06
CA ILE A 217 -2.68 -14.48 7.45
C ILE A 217 -2.23 -13.12 7.96
N PHE A 218 -3.16 -12.34 8.51
CA PHE A 218 -2.85 -11.02 9.04
C PHE A 218 -3.28 -10.88 10.51
N LEU A 219 -2.51 -10.08 11.24
CA LEU A 219 -2.76 -9.74 12.64
C LEU A 219 -2.74 -8.22 12.79
N ARG A 220 -3.76 -7.67 13.43
CA ARG A 220 -3.83 -6.26 13.79
C ARG A 220 -3.88 -6.12 15.30
N TRP A 221 -2.91 -5.41 15.85
CA TRP A 221 -2.87 -5.07 17.27
C TRP A 221 -3.04 -3.56 17.45
N GLU A 222 -4.00 -3.16 18.28
CA GLU A 222 -4.25 -1.78 18.65
C GLU A 222 -3.84 -1.56 20.11
N PHE A 223 -2.78 -0.78 20.32
CA PHE A 223 -2.37 -0.38 21.66
C PHE A 223 -3.39 0.63 22.19
N LYS A 224 -4.09 0.27 23.28
CA LYS A 224 -5.13 1.10 23.92
C LYS A 224 -4.75 2.59 23.93
N SER A 225 -5.49 3.40 23.18
CA SER A 225 -5.54 4.84 23.36
C SER A 225 -6.98 5.26 23.61
N SER A 226 -7.29 5.47 24.88
CA SER A 226 -8.35 6.33 25.45
C SER A 226 -9.61 6.61 24.62
N LYS A 227 -10.71 5.91 24.97
CA LYS A 227 -12.14 6.33 24.96
C LYS A 227 -12.82 6.95 23.72
N ASP A 228 -12.09 7.43 22.73
CA ASP A 228 -12.68 7.95 21.49
C ASP A 228 -12.37 6.96 20.37
N GLY A 229 -13.44 6.48 19.73
CA GLY A 229 -13.45 5.31 18.86
C GLY A 229 -12.57 5.40 17.60
N ILE A 230 -12.84 4.48 16.68
CA ILE A 230 -12.04 4.24 15.48
C ILE A 230 -11.80 5.57 14.73
N ILE A 231 -10.52 5.93 14.57
CA ILE A 231 -10.07 7.26 14.10
C ILE A 231 -10.47 7.53 12.64
N SER A 232 -10.83 6.48 11.89
CA SER A 232 -11.16 6.59 10.47
C SER A 232 -12.22 5.57 10.05
N PRO A 233 -13.25 5.98 9.26
CA PRO A 233 -14.27 5.08 8.71
C PRO A 233 -13.69 3.98 7.80
N ARG A 234 -12.41 4.12 7.41
CA ARG A 234 -11.67 3.06 6.70
C ARG A 234 -11.58 1.77 7.52
N PHE A 235 -11.64 1.83 8.85
CA PHE A 235 -11.47 0.68 9.75
C PHE A 235 -12.72 0.34 10.58
N PHE A 236 -13.94 0.53 10.01
CA PHE A 236 -15.25 0.25 10.64
C PHE A 236 -15.62 1.09 11.87
#